data_AF-A0A397FRZ4-F1
#
_entry.id   AF-A0A397FRZ4-F1
#
_cell.length_a   1.000
_cell.length_b   1.000
_cell.length_c   1.000
_cell.angle_alpha   90.00
_cell.angle_beta   90.00
_cell.angle_gamma   90.00
#
_symmetry.space_group_name_H-M   'P 1'
#
loop_
_entity.id
_entity.type
_entity.pdbx_description
1 polymer ?
#
loop_
_entity_poly.entity_id
_entity_poly.type
_entity_poly.pdbx_seq_one_letter_code
_entity_poly.pdbx_strand_id
1 'polypeptide(L)'
;MLGIQQISKEVNKKSKINSEDTTKKVLNAFLEVAKQKLIQGENINFKNYFSIKRSLAKPKGSKNCGKHEKAINDFKQANKGKGITFFAKSDKFKNLVRDTRNCKDCQSKKQQLAKSAKPTNKVSFKVSKGFWKPAKVSKKK
;
A
#
# COMPACT_ATOMS: atom_id res chain seq x y z
N MET A 1 16.26 -4.47 21.27
CA MET A 1 15.02 -3.71 20.98
C MET A 1 14.48 -3.19 22.29
N LEU A 2 14.15 -1.91 22.40
CA LEU A 2 13.50 -1.39 23.60
C LEU A 2 12.07 -1.94 23.68
N GLY A 3 11.71 -2.54 24.81
CA GLY A 3 10.35 -3.06 25.04
C GLY A 3 9.36 -1.94 25.36
N ILE A 4 8.05 -2.23 25.32
CA ILE A 4 6.99 -1.24 25.60
C ILE A 4 7.13 -0.58 26.99
N GLN A 5 7.69 -1.30 27.96
CA GLN A 5 7.98 -0.78 29.31
C GLN A 5 9.04 0.33 29.28
N GLN A 6 10.12 0.16 28.53
CA GLN A 6 11.19 1.17 28.40
C GLN A 6 10.71 2.38 27.62
N ILE A 7 9.95 2.15 26.53
CA ILE A 7 9.32 3.23 25.75
C ILE A 7 8.36 4.04 26.63
N SER A 8 7.53 3.38 27.45
CA SER A 8 6.59 4.07 28.34
C SER A 8 7.30 4.98 29.34
N LYS A 9 8.42 4.53 29.91
CA LYS A 9 9.23 5.35 30.83
C LYS A 9 9.83 6.57 30.14
N GLU A 10 10.42 6.38 28.96
CA GLU A 10 10.99 7.50 28.19
C GLU A 10 9.93 8.50 27.75
N VAL A 11 8.77 8.02 27.29
CA VAL A 11 7.65 8.86 26.91
C VAL A 11 7.15 9.64 28.12
N ASN A 12 6.89 8.99 29.26
CA ASN A 12 6.43 9.65 30.50
C ASN A 12 7.38 10.78 30.92
N LYS A 13 8.70 10.52 30.86
CA LYS A 13 9.73 11.52 31.17
C LYS A 13 9.70 12.70 30.21
N LYS A 14 9.56 12.45 28.90
CA LYS A 14 9.56 13.50 27.87
C LYS A 14 8.25 14.28 27.81
N SER A 15 7.12 13.63 28.07
CA SER A 15 5.77 14.22 28.02
C SER A 15 5.36 14.89 29.32
N LYS A 16 6.11 14.68 30.42
CA LYS A 16 5.82 15.24 31.76
C LYS A 16 4.44 14.82 32.31
N ILE A 17 3.98 13.62 31.94
CA ILE A 17 2.68 13.07 32.39
C ILE A 17 2.73 12.65 33.87
N ASN A 18 3.93 12.50 34.47
CA ASN A 18 4.17 12.15 35.88
C ASN A 18 3.41 10.91 36.37
N SER A 19 2.98 10.04 35.45
CA SER A 19 2.25 8.81 35.73
C SER A 19 2.59 7.79 34.65
N GLU A 20 3.38 6.78 35.03
CA GLU A 20 3.75 5.69 34.12
C GLU A 20 2.52 4.90 33.65
N ASP A 21 1.55 4.66 34.53
CA ASP A 21 0.36 3.90 34.19
C ASP A 21 -0.58 4.66 33.25
N THR A 22 -0.71 5.98 33.44
CA THR A 22 -1.43 6.82 32.48
C THR A 22 -0.72 6.81 31.12
N THR A 23 0.61 6.88 31.12
CA THR A 23 1.40 6.82 29.89
C THR A 23 1.22 5.48 29.16
N LYS A 24 1.23 4.35 29.89
CA LYS A 24 0.95 3.02 29.31
C LYS A 24 -0.44 2.96 28.68
N LYS A 25 -1.47 3.48 29.37
CA LYS A 25 -2.85 3.52 28.84
C LYS A 25 -2.93 4.30 27.53
N VAL A 26 -2.30 5.48 27.47
CA VAL A 26 -2.26 6.31 26.26
C VAL A 26 -1.55 5.59 25.11
N LEU A 27 -0.40 4.97 25.37
CA LEU A 27 0.34 4.23 24.34
C LEU A 27 -0.46 3.02 23.83
N ASN A 28 -1.12 2.28 24.71
CA ASN A 28 -1.98 1.16 24.32
C ASN A 28 -3.15 1.63 23.45
N ALA A 29 -3.88 2.66 23.88
CA ALA A 29 -4.97 3.23 23.10
C ALA A 29 -4.50 3.71 21.72
N PHE A 30 -3.33 4.36 21.65
CA PHE A 30 -2.73 4.76 20.38
C PHE A 30 -2.42 3.56 19.48
N LEU A 31 -1.84 2.49 20.02
CA LEU A 31 -1.53 1.27 19.26
C LEU A 31 -2.80 0.56 18.78
N GLU A 32 -3.85 0.53 19.58
CA GLU A 32 -5.15 -0.04 19.20
C GLU A 32 -5.80 0.74 18.06
N VAL A 33 -5.85 2.07 18.16
CA VAL A 33 -6.36 2.94 17.09
C VAL A 33 -5.53 2.74 15.83
N ALA A 34 -4.20 2.75 15.93
CA ALA A 34 -3.33 2.51 14.78
C ALA A 34 -3.58 1.13 14.14
N LYS A 35 -3.75 0.09 14.94
CA LYS A 35 -4.07 -1.27 14.47
C LYS A 35 -5.42 -1.29 13.74
N GLN A 36 -6.47 -0.68 14.31
CA GLN A 36 -7.80 -0.63 13.70
C GLN A 36 -7.78 0.11 12.36
N LYS A 37 -7.14 1.29 12.30
CA LYS A 37 -7.01 2.07 11.07
C LYS A 37 -6.23 1.34 9.98
N LEU A 38 -5.14 0.66 10.36
CA LEU A 38 -4.43 -0.21 9.43
C LEU A 38 -5.30 -1.35 8.93
N ILE A 39 -6.11 -1.98 9.80
CA ILE A 39 -7.03 -3.07 9.40
C ILE A 39 -8.04 -2.58 8.36
N GLN A 40 -8.55 -1.36 8.52
CA GLN A 40 -9.44 -0.69 7.57
C GLN A 40 -8.77 -0.30 6.24
N GLY A 41 -7.45 -0.47 6.13
CA GLY A 41 -6.69 -0.16 4.92
C GLY A 41 -6.22 1.30 4.85
N GLU A 42 -6.35 2.06 5.94
CA GLU A 42 -5.85 3.44 5.98
C GLU A 42 -4.32 3.48 5.99
N ASN A 43 -3.78 4.58 5.45
CA ASN A 43 -2.36 4.91 5.51
C ASN A 43 -2.12 5.87 6.66
N ILE A 44 -1.36 5.44 7.67
CA ILE A 44 -1.00 6.28 8.80
C ILE A 44 0.31 7.00 8.46
N ASN A 45 0.26 8.33 8.41
CA ASN A 45 1.41 9.16 8.05
C ASN A 45 1.84 10.06 9.21
N PHE A 46 3.00 9.77 9.80
CA PHE A 46 3.66 10.66 10.74
C PHE A 46 4.60 11.58 9.97
N LYS A 47 4.13 12.81 9.72
CA LYS A 47 4.85 13.83 8.94
C LYS A 47 6.30 13.99 9.45
N ASN A 48 7.27 13.95 8.53
CA ASN A 48 8.71 14.01 8.80
C ASN A 48 9.31 12.79 9.53
N TYR A 49 8.50 11.80 9.92
CA TYR A 49 8.96 10.57 10.53
C TYR A 49 8.85 9.41 9.55
N PHE A 50 7.68 8.78 9.47
CA PHE A 50 7.45 7.60 8.66
C PHE A 50 5.96 7.44 8.31
N SER A 51 5.67 6.61 7.33
CA SER A 51 4.33 6.16 7.00
C SER A 51 4.21 4.64 7.15
N ILE A 52 3.07 4.19 7.66
CA ILE A 52 2.73 2.78 7.81
C ILE A 52 1.44 2.50 7.02
N LYS A 53 1.47 1.46 6.19
CA LYS A 53 0.28 0.99 5.47
C LYS A 53 0.30 -0.52 5.30
N ARG A 54 -0.88 -1.15 5.26
CA ARG A 54 -1.00 -2.58 4.87
C ARG A 54 -0.84 -2.73 3.36
N SER A 55 -0.17 -3.80 2.94
CA SER A 55 -0.11 -4.17 1.54
C SER A 55 -1.49 -4.66 1.10
N LEU A 56 -1.93 -4.30 -0.10
CA LEU A 56 -3.18 -4.80 -0.66
C LEU A 56 -2.94 -6.16 -1.34
N ALA A 57 -3.90 -7.07 -1.20
CA ALA A 57 -3.89 -8.33 -1.92
C ALA A 57 -4.04 -8.06 -3.42
N LYS A 58 -3.47 -8.95 -4.25
CA LYS A 58 -3.73 -8.88 -5.70
C LYS A 58 -5.22 -9.16 -5.91
N PRO A 59 -5.99 -8.23 -6.50
CA PRO A 59 -7.41 -8.45 -6.72
C PRO A 59 -7.63 -9.63 -7.67
N LYS A 60 -8.56 -10.51 -7.32
CA LYS A 60 -8.95 -11.67 -8.13
C LYS A 60 -9.98 -11.22 -9.16
N GLY A 61 -9.70 -11.48 -10.44
CA GLY A 61 -10.61 -11.16 -11.55
C GLY A 61 -9.92 -10.51 -12.75
N SER A 62 -10.64 -10.48 -13.87
CA SER A 62 -10.18 -9.85 -15.10
C SER A 62 -10.31 -8.34 -15.06
N LYS A 63 -9.21 -7.65 -15.39
CA LYS A 63 -9.15 -6.19 -15.51
C LYS A 63 -9.88 -5.66 -16.74
N ASN A 64 -10.31 -6.55 -17.64
CA ASN A 64 -10.85 -6.19 -18.94
C ASN A 64 -12.37 -6.47 -18.97
N CYS A 65 -13.11 -5.71 -19.77
CA CYS A 65 -14.51 -6.02 -20.04
C CYS A 65 -14.60 -7.33 -20.87
N GLY A 66 -15.76 -7.97 -20.88
CA GLY A 66 -15.93 -9.28 -21.52
C GLY A 66 -15.52 -9.31 -23.00
N LYS A 67 -15.77 -8.22 -23.74
CA LYS A 67 -15.37 -8.08 -25.15
C LYS A 67 -13.85 -8.13 -25.33
N HIS A 68 -13.12 -7.30 -24.59
CA HIS A 68 -11.65 -7.25 -24.68
C HIS A 68 -10.98 -8.49 -24.08
N GLU A 69 -11.57 -9.07 -23.04
CA GLU A 69 -11.09 -10.34 -22.48
C GLU A 69 -11.20 -11.48 -23.50
N LYS A 70 -12.35 -11.60 -24.16
CA LYS A 70 -12.55 -12.57 -25.24
C LYS A 70 -11.57 -12.32 -26.39
N ALA A 71 -11.46 -11.09 -26.89
CA ALA A 71 -10.54 -10.76 -27.98
C ALA A 71 -9.07 -11.06 -27.64
N ILE A 72 -8.63 -10.79 -26.41
CA ILE A 72 -7.27 -11.12 -25.95
C ILE A 72 -7.08 -12.64 -25.87
N ASN A 73 -8.08 -13.38 -25.38
CA ASN A 73 -8.01 -14.83 -25.29
C ASN A 73 -8.01 -15.48 -26.67
N ASP A 74 -8.88 -15.05 -27.58
CA ASP A 74 -8.94 -15.51 -28.97
C ASP A 74 -7.61 -15.26 -29.68
N PHE A 75 -7.04 -14.07 -29.50
CA PHE A 75 -5.74 -13.72 -30.06
C PHE A 75 -4.62 -14.61 -29.50
N LYS A 76 -4.63 -14.92 -28.20
CA LYS A 76 -3.67 -15.84 -27.57
C LYS A 76 -3.84 -17.28 -28.06
N GLN A 77 -5.07 -17.76 -28.25
CA GLN A 77 -5.34 -19.09 -28.77
C GLN A 77 -4.88 -19.22 -30.23
N ALA A 78 -5.13 -18.21 -31.07
CA ALA A 78 -4.63 -18.17 -32.44
C ALA A 78 -3.09 -18.16 -32.53
N ASN A 79 -2.41 -17.72 -31.47
CA ASN A 79 -0.95 -17.70 -31.36
C ASN A 79 -0.43 -18.71 -30.32
N LYS A 80 -1.19 -19.76 -30.02
CA LYS A 80 -0.81 -20.77 -29.04
C LYS A 80 0.55 -21.39 -29.41
N GLY A 81 1.41 -21.57 -28.42
CA GLY A 81 2.79 -22.05 -28.62
C GLY A 81 3.79 -20.97 -29.03
N LYS A 82 3.33 -19.77 -29.42
CA LYS A 82 4.20 -18.61 -29.68
C LYS A 82 4.29 -17.76 -28.41
N GLY A 83 5.50 -17.48 -27.95
CA GLY A 83 5.72 -16.67 -26.74
C GLY A 83 5.16 -15.25 -26.86
N ILE A 84 4.91 -14.59 -25.72
CA ILE A 84 4.42 -13.19 -25.69
C ILE A 84 5.29 -12.25 -26.55
N THR A 85 6.59 -12.48 -26.58
CA THR A 85 7.56 -11.68 -27.38
C THR A 85 7.27 -11.73 -28.87
N PHE A 86 6.73 -12.85 -29.38
CA PHE A 86 6.41 -13.03 -30.79
C PHE A 86 5.29 -12.11 -31.22
N PHE A 87 4.17 -12.13 -30.50
CA PHE A 87 2.99 -11.39 -30.90
C PHE A 87 2.88 -9.98 -30.30
N ALA A 88 3.68 -9.64 -29.28
CA ALA A 88 3.77 -8.29 -28.73
C ALA A 88 4.20 -7.25 -29.78
N LYS A 89 4.94 -7.66 -30.81
CA LYS A 89 5.36 -6.79 -31.91
C LYS A 89 4.29 -6.60 -32.99
N SER A 90 3.27 -7.47 -33.04
CA SER A 90 2.22 -7.40 -34.06
C SER A 90 1.32 -6.18 -33.86
N ASP A 91 1.00 -5.49 -34.95
CA ASP A 91 0.15 -4.29 -34.88
C ASP A 91 -1.27 -4.63 -34.43
N LYS A 92 -1.76 -5.82 -34.78
CA LYS A 92 -3.04 -6.34 -34.30
C LYS A 92 -3.08 -6.45 -32.78
N PHE A 93 -2.03 -6.96 -32.13
CA PHE A 93 -1.95 -7.03 -30.67
C PHE A 93 -1.77 -5.64 -30.04
N LYS A 94 -0.92 -4.78 -30.64
CA LYS A 94 -0.72 -3.40 -30.14
C LYS A 94 -2.02 -2.60 -30.17
N ASN A 95 -2.81 -2.71 -31.24
CA ASN A 95 -4.10 -2.06 -31.36
C ASN A 95 -5.07 -2.61 -30.31
N LEU A 96 -5.17 -3.94 -30.17
CA LEU A 96 -6.00 -4.56 -29.14
C LEU A 96 -5.65 -4.10 -27.71
N VAL A 97 -4.36 -4.00 -27.38
CA VAL A 97 -3.91 -3.48 -26.08
C VAL A 97 -4.27 -2.00 -25.91
N ARG A 98 -4.11 -1.19 -26.96
CA ARG A 98 -4.46 0.25 -26.96
C ARG A 98 -5.95 0.45 -26.76
N ASP A 99 -6.78 -0.30 -27.48
CA ASP A 99 -8.24 -0.25 -27.39
C ASP A 99 -8.71 -0.67 -26.00
N THR A 100 -8.12 -1.75 -25.46
CA THR A 100 -8.40 -2.19 -24.08
C THR A 100 -8.02 -1.11 -23.06
N ARG A 101 -6.91 -0.39 -23.27
CA ARG A 101 -6.45 0.69 -22.37
C ARG A 101 -7.37 1.91 -22.42
N ASN A 102 -7.93 2.23 -23.58
CA ASN A 102 -8.79 3.38 -23.81
C ASN A 102 -10.27 3.09 -23.54
N CYS A 103 -10.66 1.83 -23.43
CA CYS A 103 -12.02 1.42 -23.13
C CYS A 103 -12.45 1.85 -21.71
N LYS A 104 -13.52 2.66 -21.63
CA LYS A 104 -14.09 3.15 -20.37
C LYS A 104 -14.51 2.01 -19.43
N ASP A 105 -15.09 0.93 -19.96
CA ASP A 105 -15.52 -0.21 -19.15
C ASP A 105 -14.33 -0.95 -18.53
N CYS A 106 -13.25 -1.13 -19.30
CA CYS A 106 -12.00 -1.71 -18.80
C CYS A 106 -11.38 -0.83 -17.71
N GLN A 107 -11.38 0.49 -17.90
CA GLN A 107 -10.88 1.44 -16.90
C GLN A 107 -11.71 1.38 -15.62
N SER A 108 -13.04 1.39 -15.73
CA SER A 108 -13.96 1.29 -14.60
C SER A 108 -13.78 -0.03 -13.84
N LYS A 109 -13.76 -1.17 -14.55
CA LYS A 109 -13.58 -2.50 -13.95
C LYS A 109 -12.23 -2.64 -13.25
N LYS A 110 -11.16 -2.08 -13.84
CA LYS A 110 -9.84 -2.01 -13.20
C LYS A 110 -9.88 -1.17 -11.90
N GLN A 111 -10.61 -0.06 -11.89
CA GLN A 111 -10.77 0.77 -10.70
C GLN A 111 -11.59 0.06 -9.61
N GLN A 112 -12.69 -0.61 -9.99
CA GLN A 112 -13.50 -1.42 -9.08
C GLN A 112 -12.68 -2.55 -8.46
N LEU A 113 -11.89 -3.29 -9.26
CA LEU A 113 -10.98 -4.32 -8.77
C LEU A 113 -9.90 -3.77 -7.82
N ALA A 114 -9.38 -2.58 -8.10
CA ALA A 114 -8.42 -1.94 -7.20
C ALA A 114 -9.07 -1.57 -5.85
N LYS A 115 -10.33 -1.12 -5.87
CA LYS A 115 -11.10 -0.80 -4.65
C LYS A 115 -11.51 -2.06 -3.86
N SER A 116 -11.76 -3.18 -4.53
CA SER A 116 -12.13 -4.45 -3.87
C SER A 116 -10.94 -5.20 -3.28
N ALA A 117 -9.71 -4.72 -3.48
CA ALA A 117 -8.51 -5.37 -2.97
C ALA A 117 -8.47 -5.28 -1.44
N LYS A 118 -8.57 -6.44 -0.78
CA LYS A 118 -8.52 -6.52 0.69
C LYS A 118 -7.10 -6.27 1.21
N PRO A 119 -6.93 -5.57 2.33
CA PRO A 119 -5.64 -5.46 3.01
C PRO A 119 -5.10 -6.84 3.44
N THR A 120 -3.81 -7.07 3.28
CA THR A 120 -3.09 -8.28 3.74
C THR A 120 -2.45 -8.05 5.09
N ASN A 121 -2.07 -9.12 5.80
CA ASN A 121 -1.35 -9.03 7.07
C ASN A 121 0.05 -8.39 6.96
N LYS A 122 0.57 -8.21 5.74
CA LYS A 122 1.87 -7.59 5.52
C LYS A 122 1.79 -6.07 5.68
N VAL A 123 2.50 -5.55 6.67
CA VAL A 123 2.68 -4.11 6.89
C VAL A 123 3.91 -3.63 6.13
N SER A 124 3.80 -2.46 5.51
CA SER A 124 4.92 -1.76 4.89
C SER A 124 5.22 -0.49 5.69
N PHE A 125 6.50 -0.28 5.97
CA PHE A 125 7.03 0.86 6.70
C PHE A 125 7.92 1.66 5.76
N LYS A 126 7.64 2.95 5.59
CA LYS A 126 8.42 3.84 4.73
C LYS A 126 8.84 5.06 5.53
N VAL A 127 10.15 5.28 5.64
CA VAL A 127 10.72 6.43 6.33
C VAL A 127 10.65 7.69 5.48
N SER A 128 10.53 8.85 6.13
CA SER A 128 10.66 10.16 5.50
C SER A 128 12.11 10.47 5.15
N LYS A 129 12.32 11.38 4.20
CA LYS A 129 13.67 11.85 3.85
C LYS A 129 14.32 12.48 5.09
N GLY A 130 15.50 12.00 5.47
CA GLY A 130 16.22 12.49 6.64
C GLY A 130 15.79 11.87 7.97
N PHE A 131 14.91 10.86 7.99
CA PHE A 131 14.53 10.15 9.22
C PHE A 131 15.72 9.59 9.99
N TRP A 132 16.72 9.06 9.28
CA TRP A 132 17.95 8.53 9.88
C TRP A 132 19.01 9.59 10.16
N LYS A 133 18.77 10.85 9.76
CA LYS A 133 19.71 11.92 10.07
C LYS A 133 19.46 12.35 11.51
N PRO A 134 20.48 12.33 12.39
CA PRO A 134 20.31 12.84 13.74
C PRO A 134 19.85 14.29 13.64
N ALA A 135 18.83 14.65 14.44
CA ALA A 135 18.42 16.03 14.56
C ALA A 135 19.65 16.84 14.96
N LYS A 136 20.06 17.79 14.12
CA LYS A 136 21.12 18.72 14.49
C LYS A 136 20.64 19.42 15.76
N VAL A 137 21.28 19.13 16.89
CA VAL A 137 21.04 19.83 18.14
C VAL A 137 21.38 21.29 17.84
N SER A 138 20.37 22.13 17.63
CA SER A 138 20.58 23.56 17.58
C SER A 138 21.11 23.94 18.96
N LYS A 139 22.42 24.17 19.06
CA LYS A 139 22.97 24.87 20.22
C LYS A 139 22.20 26.19 20.29
N LYS A 140 21.28 26.29 21.25
CA LYS A 140 20.70 27.58 21.62
C LYS A 140 21.88 28.49 21.94
N LYS A 141 22.04 29.58 21.18
CA LYS A 141 22.77 30.74 21.64
C LYS A 141 21.98 31.38 22.78
#